data_AF-A0A453PST8-F1
#
_entry.id   AF-A0A453PST8-F1
#
_cell.length_a   1.000
_cell.length_b   1.000
_cell.length_c   1.000
_cell.angle_alpha   90.00
_cell.angle_beta   90.00
_cell.angle_gamma   90.00
#
_symmetry.space_group_name_H-M   'P 1'
#
loop_
_entity.id
_entity.type
_entity.pdbx_description
1 polymer ?
#
loop_
_entity_poly.entity_id
_entity_poly.type
_entity_poly.pdbx_seq_one_letter_code
_entity_poly.pdbx_strand_id
1 'polypeptide(L)'
;PFVQLPLAWNRRRIIEIVAARDLIFALAECGLCGAFNRTTNKRICHLNISPDEVIRSLFYNKNNDSLITVSVYESDRYSSLKCRTTPIE
;
A
#
# COMPACT_ATOMS: atom_id res chain seq x y z
N PRO A 1 7.80 13.88 -2.20
CA PRO A 1 7.84 14.16 -0.75
C PRO A 1 7.32 12.97 0.07
N PHE A 2 8.20 12.25 0.77
CA PHE A 2 7.83 11.09 1.58
C PHE A 2 7.31 11.55 2.94
N VAL A 3 6.08 11.17 3.29
CA VAL A 3 5.47 11.49 4.58
C VAL A 3 6.06 10.59 5.67
N GLN A 4 6.60 11.21 6.72
CA GLN A 4 7.10 10.53 7.90
C GLN A 4 5.92 10.12 8.79
N LEU A 5 5.52 8.85 8.71
CA LEU A 5 4.44 8.30 9.54
C LEU A 5 4.94 7.96 10.95
N PRO A 6 4.11 8.13 12.00
CA PRO A 6 4.51 7.92 13.40
C PRO A 6 4.94 6.47 13.67
N LEU A 7 5.82 6.29 14.67
CA LEU A 7 6.47 5.04 15.11
C LEU A 7 5.54 3.84 15.42
N ALA A 8 4.22 3.97 15.26
CA ALA A 8 3.20 2.98 15.59
C ALA A 8 2.96 1.91 14.51
N TRP A 9 3.96 1.60 13.66
CA TRP A 9 3.91 0.43 12.77
C TRP A 9 3.90 -0.89 13.57
N ASN A 10 4.38 -0.85 14.81
CA ASN A 10 4.44 -2.00 15.69
C ASN A 10 3.02 -2.35 16.19
N ARG A 11 2.45 -3.43 15.64
CA ARG A 11 1.20 -4.12 16.03
C ARG A 11 -0.11 -3.70 15.34
N ARG A 12 -0.08 -3.33 14.06
CA ARG A 12 -1.33 -3.27 13.26
C ARG A 12 -1.59 -4.62 12.60
N ARG A 13 -2.84 -5.07 12.64
CA ARG A 13 -3.27 -6.31 11.96
C ARG A 13 -3.06 -6.13 10.46
N ILE A 14 -2.32 -7.05 9.85
CA ILE A 14 -2.20 -7.13 8.39
C ILE A 14 -3.44 -7.85 7.88
N ILE A 15 -4.15 -7.22 6.95
CA ILE A 15 -5.43 -7.71 6.41
C ILE A 15 -5.29 -8.25 4.98
N GLU A 16 -4.23 -7.88 4.27
CA GLU A 16 -3.97 -8.33 2.91
C GLU A 16 -2.46 -8.35 2.66
N ILE A 17 -2.00 -9.37 1.94
CA ILE A 17 -0.62 -9.51 1.48
C ILE A 17 -0.66 -9.83 -0.01
N VAL A 18 0.06 -9.04 -0.80
CA VAL A 18 0.26 -9.28 -2.23
C VAL A 18 1.75 -9.50 -2.47
N ALA A 19 2.11 -10.61 -3.11
CA ALA A 19 3.48 -10.88 -3.53
C ALA A 19 3.58 -10.74 -5.05
N ALA A 20 4.55 -9.95 -5.52
CA ALA A 20 4.85 -9.76 -6.93
C ALA A 20 6.37 -9.62 -7.10
N ARG A 21 6.97 -10.47 -7.94
CA ARG A 21 8.42 -10.55 -8.14
C ARG A 21 9.18 -10.70 -6.79
N ASP A 22 10.13 -9.79 -6.56
CA ASP A 22 10.95 -9.69 -5.35
C ASP A 22 10.36 -8.71 -4.32
N LEU A 23 9.08 -8.36 -4.47
CA LEU A 23 8.36 -7.48 -3.56
C LEU A 23 7.23 -8.20 -2.83
N ILE A 24 7.06 -7.84 -1.57
CA ILE A 24 5.89 -8.16 -0.76
C ILE A 24 5.23 -6.85 -0.37
N PHE A 25 3.95 -6.72 -0.65
CA PHE A 25 3.10 -5.62 -0.20
C PHE A 25 2.24 -6.11 0.95
N ALA A 26 2.25 -5.37 2.06
CA ALA A 26 1.45 -5.70 3.24
C ALA A 26 0.56 -4.52 3.61
N LEU A 27 -0.75 -4.75 3.58
CA LEU A 27 -1.77 -3.77 3.93
C LEU A 27 -2.22 -3.98 5.38
N ALA A 28 -2.07 -2.95 6.20
CA ALA A 28 -2.59 -2.91 7.55
C ALA A 28 -4.06 -2.48 7.56
N GLU A 29 -4.82 -2.93 8.57
CA GLU A 29 -6.23 -2.60 8.79
C GLU A 29 -6.51 -1.08 8.83
N CYS A 30 -5.54 -0.26 9.23
CA CYS A 30 -5.64 1.19 9.22
C CYS A 30 -5.45 1.83 7.83
N GLY A 31 -5.30 1.03 6.77
CA GLY A 31 -5.14 1.49 5.39
C GLY A 31 -3.73 1.94 5.01
N LEU A 32 -2.74 1.70 5.87
CA LEU A 32 -1.33 1.89 5.53
C LEU A 32 -0.80 0.66 4.81
N CYS A 33 -0.12 0.86 3.69
CA CYS A 33 0.52 -0.20 2.94
C CYS A 33 2.03 -0.01 2.87
N GLY A 34 2.79 -1.05 3.20
CA GLY A 34 4.24 -1.09 3.06
C GLY A 34 4.68 -2.04 1.94
N ALA A 35 5.68 -1.64 1.17
CA ALA A 35 6.42 -2.54 0.27
C ALA A 35 7.69 -3.04 0.96
N PHE A 36 8.01 -4.30 0.79
CA PHE A 36 9.16 -4.98 1.38
C PHE A 36 9.91 -5.74 0.29
N ASN A 37 11.23 -5.69 0.34
CA ASN A 37 12.05 -6.57 -0.48
C ASN A 37 11.96 -7.99 0.08
N ARG A 38 11.57 -8.94 -0.76
CA ARG A 38 11.32 -10.35 -0.40
C ARG A 38 12.55 -11.05 0.17
N THR A 39 13.73 -10.75 -0.38
CA THR A 39 14.99 -11.43 -0.02
C THR A 39 15.57 -10.89 1.28
N THR A 40 15.59 -9.57 1.43
CA THR A 40 16.22 -8.90 2.59
C THR A 40 15.24 -8.65 3.74
N ASN A 41 13.94 -8.83 3.50
CA ASN A 41 12.85 -8.49 4.41
C ASN A 41 12.87 -7.01 4.90
N LYS A 42 13.57 -6.14 4.16
CA LYS A 42 13.63 -4.70 4.46
C LYS A 42 12.45 -4.00 3.81
N ARG A 43 11.79 -3.13 4.57
CA ARG A 43 10.77 -2.22 4.03
C ARG A 43 11.45 -1.23 3.08
N ILE A 44 10.93 -1.15 1.87
CA ILE A 44 11.38 -0.22 0.83
C ILE A 44 10.70 1.13 1.03
N CYS A 45 9.37 1.14 1.09
CA CYS A 45 8.58 2.36 1.19
C CYS A 45 7.16 2.10 1.71
N HIS A 46 6.40 3.18 1.92
CA HIS A 46 4.95 3.15 2.04
C HIS A 46 4.31 3.48 0.69
N LEU A 47 3.17 2.86 0.39
CA LEU A 47 2.44 3.09 -0.87
C LEU A 47 1.46 4.26 -0.80
N ASN A 48 1.06 4.68 0.40
CA ASN A 48 0.18 5.82 0.59
C ASN A 48 0.87 7.09 0.05
N ILE A 49 0.18 7.85 -0.78
CA ILE A 49 0.67 9.10 -1.41
C ILE A 49 0.17 10.35 -0.70
N SER A 50 -0.80 10.21 0.20
CA SER A 50 -1.37 11.31 0.98
C SER A 50 -1.60 10.90 2.44
N PRO A 51 -1.47 11.82 3.42
CA PRO A 51 -1.76 11.54 4.82
C PRO A 51 -3.21 11.10 5.10
N ASP A 52 -4.15 11.54 4.27
CA ASP A 52 -5.58 11.25 4.38
C ASP A 52 -6.04 10.06 3.52
N GLU A 53 -5.10 9.38 2.83
CA GLU A 53 -5.39 8.20 2.02
C GLU A 53 -5.44 6.93 2.87
N VAL A 54 -6.56 6.20 2.77
CA VAL A 54 -6.78 4.89 3.38
C VAL A 54 -6.89 3.84 2.28
N ILE A 55 -5.87 3.01 2.10
CA ILE A 55 -5.89 1.91 1.13
C ILE A 55 -6.81 0.80 1.63
N ARG A 56 -7.64 0.26 0.75
CA ARG A 56 -8.66 -0.75 1.05
C ARG A 56 -8.36 -2.11 0.43
N SER A 57 -7.71 -2.14 -0.73
CA SER A 57 -7.28 -3.39 -1.35
C SER A 57 -6.15 -3.16 -2.36
N LEU A 58 -5.40 -4.22 -2.66
CA LEU A 58 -4.30 -4.27 -3.60
C LEU A 58 -4.50 -5.41 -4.61
N PHE A 59 -4.26 -5.15 -5.89
CA PHE A 59 -4.34 -6.18 -6.93
C PHE A 59 -3.07 -6.17 -7.77
N TYR A 60 -2.39 -7.31 -7.85
CA TYR A 60 -1.27 -7.46 -8.78
C TYR A 60 -1.80 -7.78 -10.18
N ASN A 61 -1.60 -6.84 -11.11
CA ASN A 61 -1.87 -7.03 -12.52
C ASN A 61 -0.68 -7.70 -13.22
N LYS A 62 -0.81 -9.00 -13.47
CA LYS A 62 0.21 -9.81 -14.14
C LYS A 62 0.41 -9.45 -15.62
N ASN A 63 -0.56 -8.78 -16.25
CA ASN A 63 -0.51 -8.50 -17.69
C ASN A 63 0.51 -7.42 -18.04
N ASN A 64 0.59 -6.37 -17.23
CA ASN A 64 1.51 -5.25 -17.44
C ASN A 64 2.39 -5.00 -16.22
N ASP A 65 2.47 -5.99 -15.34
CA ASP A 65 3.37 -6.01 -14.19
C ASP A 65 3.26 -4.76 -13.30
N SER A 66 2.02 -4.48 -12.89
CA SER A 66 1.71 -3.31 -12.09
C SER A 66 0.85 -3.68 -10.89
N LEU A 67 0.94 -2.86 -9.84
CA LEU A 67 0.08 -2.95 -8.68
C LEU A 67 -1.06 -1.94 -8.82
N ILE A 68 -2.29 -2.43 -8.77
CA ILE A 68 -3.49 -1.61 -8.66
C ILE A 68 -3.77 -1.42 -7.18
N THR A 69 -3.79 -0.16 -6.74
CA THR A 69 -4.17 0.25 -5.39
C THR A 69 -5.57 0.83 -5.43
N VAL A 70 -6.45 0.35 -4.55
CA VAL A 70 -7.79 0.91 -4.34
C VAL A 70 -7.82 1.60 -2.99
N SER A 71 -8.12 2.90 -2.98
CA SER A 71 -8.12 3.72 -1.77
C SER A 71 -9.35 4.63 -1.67
N VAL A 72 -9.56 5.14 -0.47
CA VAL A 72 -10.52 6.21 -0.16
C VAL A 72 -9.78 7.32 0.58
N TYR A 73 -10.32 8.54 0.56
CA TYR A 73 -9.71 9.70 1.17
C TYR A 73 -10.62 10.32 2.23
N GLU A 74 -10.06 10.71 3.36
CA GLU A 74 -10.82 11.40 4.42
C GLU A 74 -11.33 12.77 3.96
N SER A 75 -10.55 13.49 3.13
CA SER A 75 -10.96 14.79 2.55
C SER A 75 -12.25 14.72 1.72
N ASP A 76 -12.54 13.56 1.12
CA ASP A 76 -13.78 13.29 0.38
C ASP A 76 -14.80 12.49 1.23
N ARG A 77 -14.64 12.50 2.56
CA ARG A 77 -15.48 11.75 3.53
C ARG A 77 -15.61 10.27 3.17
N TYR A 78 -14.56 9.70 2.60
CA TYR A 78 -14.53 8.31 2.11
C TYR A 78 -15.62 7.98 1.06
N SER A 79 -16.18 8.98 0.38
CA SER A 79 -17.34 8.82 -0.50
C SER A 79 -17.00 8.15 -1.83
N SER A 80 -15.79 8.37 -2.33
CA SER A 80 -15.34 7.87 -3.63
C SER A 80 -14.19 6.88 -3.50
N LEU A 81 -14.30 5.76 -4.20
CA LEU A 81 -13.16 4.88 -4.47
C LEU A 81 -12.25 5.52 -5.51
N LYS A 82 -10.95 5.53 -5.23
CA LYS A 82 -9.90 5.95 -6.16
C LYS A 82 -9.02 4.76 -6.48
N CYS A 83 -8.78 4.54 -7.77
CA CYS A 83 -7.90 3.49 -8.25
C CYS A 83 -6.64 4.12 -8.83
N ARG A 84 -5.48 3.60 -8.44
CA ARG A 84 -4.17 4.00 -8.97
C ARG A 84 -3.41 2.76 -9.42
N THR A 85 -2.73 2.85 -10.54
CA THR A 85 -1.78 1.82 -10.99
C THR A 85 -0.35 2.30 -10.72
N THR A 86 0.49 1.43 -10.17
CA THR A 86 1.91 1.67 -9.94
C THR A 86 2.72 0.56 -10.61
N PRO A 87 3.53 0.84 -11.64
CA PRO A 87 4.43 -0.15 -12.24
C PRO A 87 5.36 -0.78 -11.20
N ILE A 88 5.65 -2.07 -11.36
CA ILE A 88 6.61 -2.80 -10.54
C ILE A 88 7.88 -2.98 -11.37
N GLU A 89 8.79 -2.01 -11.29
CA GLU A 89 10.11 -2.04 -11.96
C GLU A 89 11.24 -2.40 -10.99
#